data_AF-A0A7C9KGT6-F1
#
_entry.id   AF-A0A7C9KGT6-F1
#
_cell.length_a   1.000
_cell.length_b   1.000
_cell.length_c   1.000
_cell.angle_alpha   90.00
_cell.angle_beta   90.00
_cell.angle_gamma   90.00
#
_symmetry.space_group_name_H-M   'P 1'
#
loop_
_entity.id
_entity.type
_entity.pdbx_description
1 polymer ?
#
loop_
_entity_poly.entity_id
_entity_poly.type
_entity_poly.pdbx_seq_one_letter_code
_entity_poly.pdbx_strand_id
1 'polypeptide(L)'
;MCHSGGVAQGGFVAGWIDAAMAHAVIARFGTDQIPISLELKISYYAPANPGLVIAEGWIESGKRTLFAEGRLTDSAGTVLAKGSSTIRLIAATRVAATMTGAQA
;
A
#
# COMPACT_ATOMS: atom_id res chain seq x y z
N MET A 1 17.78 0.61 -1.26
CA MET A 1 18.55 1.86 -1.52
C MET A 1 18.33 2.75 -0.31
N CYS A 2 19.39 3.11 0.42
CA CYS A 2 19.30 3.92 1.64
C CYS A 2 19.64 5.38 1.32
N HIS A 3 19.02 6.34 2.02
CA HIS A 3 19.46 7.73 2.01
C HIS A 3 20.41 7.99 3.20
N SER A 4 20.97 9.21 3.26
CA SER A 4 21.96 9.68 4.23
C SER A 4 21.88 8.96 5.59
N GLY A 5 22.94 8.22 5.94
CA GLY A 5 23.03 7.51 7.23
C GLY A 5 22.52 6.05 7.22
N GLY A 6 22.21 5.46 6.06
CA GLY A 6 21.82 4.05 5.98
C GLY A 6 20.34 3.77 6.24
N VAL A 7 19.53 4.82 6.42
CA VAL A 7 18.09 4.74 6.64
C VAL A 7 17.36 4.52 5.31
N ALA A 8 16.32 3.67 5.31
CA ALA A 8 15.48 3.47 4.13
C ALA A 8 14.81 4.80 3.71
N GLN A 9 14.88 5.13 2.42
CA GLN A 9 14.20 6.31 1.89
C GLN A 9 12.70 6.22 2.12
N GLY A 10 12.05 7.35 2.42
CA GLY A 10 10.61 7.41 2.67
C GLY A 10 9.77 6.76 1.55
N GLY A 11 10.21 6.83 0.29
CA GLY A 11 9.55 6.15 -0.82
C GLY A 11 9.44 4.62 -0.66
N PHE A 12 10.46 3.95 -0.10
CA PHE A 12 10.37 2.51 0.17
C PHE A 12 9.40 2.20 1.30
N VAL A 13 9.43 2.99 2.37
CA VAL A 13 8.48 2.87 3.49
C VAL A 13 7.04 3.06 2.99
N ALA A 14 6.81 4.06 2.14
CA ALA A 14 5.53 4.28 1.49
C ALA A 14 5.11 3.07 0.64
N GLY A 15 6.01 2.55 -0.21
CA GLY A 15 5.76 1.38 -1.04
C GLY A 15 5.47 0.11 -0.26
N TRP A 16 6.13 -0.13 0.88
CA TRP A 16 5.86 -1.29 1.73
C TRP A 16 4.47 -1.22 2.38
N ILE A 17 4.09 -0.06 2.91
CA ILE A 17 2.77 0.14 3.51
C ILE A 17 1.67 0.06 2.43
N ASP A 18 1.88 0.68 1.26
CA ASP A 18 0.96 0.61 0.11
C ASP A 18 0.78 -0.83 -0.37
N ALA A 19 1.87 -1.59 -0.51
CA ALA A 19 1.80 -3.01 -0.85
C ALA A 19 1.00 -3.81 0.17
N ALA A 20 1.20 -3.58 1.47
CA ALA A 20 0.44 -4.28 2.52
C ALA A 20 -1.07 -3.98 2.43
N MET A 21 -1.46 -2.72 2.21
CA MET A 21 -2.86 -2.34 2.00
C MET A 21 -3.44 -2.97 0.72
N ALA A 22 -2.69 -2.95 -0.38
CA ALA A 22 -3.11 -3.59 -1.64
C ALA A 22 -3.32 -5.10 -1.47
N HIS A 23 -2.46 -5.78 -0.72
CA HIS A 23 -2.62 -7.21 -0.42
C HIS A 23 -3.86 -7.47 0.45
N ALA A 24 -4.19 -6.60 1.40
CA ALA A 24 -5.44 -6.71 2.16
C ALA A 24 -6.67 -6.60 1.24
N VAL A 25 -6.62 -5.69 0.25
CA VAL A 25 -7.66 -5.56 -0.77
C VAL A 25 -7.78 -6.81 -1.63
N ILE A 26 -6.66 -7.34 -2.13
CA ILE A 26 -6.64 -8.56 -2.95
C ILE A 26 -7.16 -9.76 -2.15
N ALA A 27 -6.76 -9.89 -0.88
CA ALA A 27 -7.22 -10.96 -0.01
C ALA A 27 -8.75 -10.93 0.20
N ARG A 28 -9.36 -9.74 0.21
CA ARG A 28 -10.82 -9.58 0.38
C ARG A 28 -11.61 -9.73 -0.92
N PHE A 29 -11.11 -9.21 -2.03
CA PHE A 29 -11.88 -9.07 -3.28
C PHE A 29 -11.42 -10.02 -4.40
N GLY A 30 -10.35 -10.79 -4.19
CA GLY A 30 -9.75 -11.63 -5.21
C GLY A 30 -8.98 -10.82 -6.25
N THR A 31 -8.53 -11.52 -7.30
CA THR A 31 -7.69 -10.95 -8.37
C THR A 31 -8.49 -10.38 -9.54
N ASP A 32 -9.81 -10.59 -9.58
CA ASP A 32 -10.68 -10.06 -10.63
C ASP A 32 -10.92 -8.55 -10.51
N GLN A 33 -10.61 -7.99 -9.34
CA GLN A 33 -10.63 -6.56 -9.07
C GLN A 33 -9.20 -6.07 -8.82
N ILE A 34 -8.79 -5.09 -9.61
CA ILE A 34 -7.49 -4.43 -9.49
C ILE A 34 -7.63 -3.24 -8.53
N PRO A 35 -6.89 -3.20 -7.42
CA PRO A 35 -6.82 -2.03 -6.56
C PRO A 35 -5.97 -0.94 -7.23
N ILE A 36 -6.54 0.25 -7.37
CA ILE A 36 -5.83 1.45 -7.83
C ILE A 36 -5.86 2.49 -6.72
N SER A 37 -4.70 2.79 -6.13
CA SER A 37 -4.56 3.85 -5.14
C SER A 37 -4.84 5.21 -5.80
N LEU A 38 -5.84 5.93 -5.28
CA LEU A 38 -6.19 7.29 -5.70
C LEU A 38 -5.44 8.35 -4.89
N GLU A 39 -5.11 8.01 -3.64
CA GLU A 39 -4.39 8.86 -2.70
C GLU A 39 -3.61 7.96 -1.73
N LEU A 40 -2.44 8.44 -1.31
CA LEU A 40 -1.61 7.78 -0.31
C LEU A 40 -0.95 8.85 0.56
N LYS A 41 -1.21 8.79 1.86
CA LYS A 41 -0.56 9.63 2.87
C LYS A 41 0.22 8.77 3.82
N ILE A 42 1.50 9.09 3.99
CA ILE A 42 2.37 8.47 4.99
C ILE A 42 2.79 9.50 6.03
N SER A 43 2.71 9.13 7.30
CA SER A 43 3.29 9.85 8.43
C SER A 43 4.43 9.04 9.02
N TYR A 44 5.62 9.65 9.08
CA TYR A 44 6.84 9.04 9.58
C TYR A 44 7.09 9.47 11.02
N TYR A 45 7.31 8.51 11.92
CA TYR A 45 7.54 8.75 13.35
C TYR A 45 8.98 8.44 13.78
N ALA A 46 9.62 7.47 13.13
CA ALA A 46 10.99 7.05 13.41
C ALA A 46 11.69 6.56 12.12
N PRO A 47 13.03 6.60 12.07
CA PRO A 47 13.79 6.10 10.91
C PRO A 47 13.64 4.58 10.77
N ALA A 48 13.45 4.12 9.53
CA ALA A 48 13.57 2.71 9.19
C ALA A 48 15.04 2.36 8.95
N ASN A 49 15.73 2.01 10.04
CA ASN A 49 17.13 1.58 10.02
C ASN A 49 17.29 0.21 9.34
N PRO A 50 18.51 -0.17 8.92
CA PRO A 50 18.78 -1.51 8.40
C PRO A 50 18.34 -2.58 9.39
N GLY A 51 17.60 -3.57 8.89
CA GLY A 51 17.03 -4.64 9.70
C GLY A 51 15.68 -5.10 9.17
N LEU A 52 15.05 -6.02 9.91
CA LEU A 52 13.69 -6.46 9.58
C LEU A 52 12.68 -5.41 10.01
N VAL A 53 11.78 -5.09 9.09
CA VAL A 53 10.57 -4.30 9.35
C VAL A 53 9.35 -5.07 8.86
N ILE A 54 8.21 -4.84 9.51
CA ILE A 54 6.95 -5.53 9.20
C ILE A 54 5.93 -4.47 8.78
N ALA A 55 5.41 -4.61 7.56
CA ALA A 55 4.31 -3.78 7.07
C ALA A 55 3.00 -4.55 7.20
N GLU A 56 2.03 -3.94 7.86
CA GLU A 56 0.68 -4.47 8.02
C GLU A 56 -0.31 -3.50 7.37
N GLY A 57 -1.33 -4.03 6.70
CA GLY A 57 -2.39 -3.24 6.07
C GLY A 57 -3.75 -3.89 6.25
N TRP A 58 -4.79 -3.08 6.35
CA TRP A 58 -6.18 -3.53 6.51
C TRP A 58 -7.15 -2.54 5.87
N ILE A 59 -8.38 -3.01 5.62
CA ILE A 59 -9.45 -2.21 5.03
C ILE A 59 -10.36 -1.73 6.16
N GLU A 60 -10.44 -0.43 6.34
CA GLU A 60 -11.34 0.20 7.31
C GLU A 60 -12.79 0.11 6.84
N SER A 61 -13.04 0.50 5.58
CA SER A 61 -14.40 0.53 5.05
C SER A 61 -14.43 0.62 3.53
N GLY A 62 -15.63 0.45 2.98
CA GLY A 62 -15.92 0.67 1.56
C GLY A 62 -16.37 -0.57 0.81
N LYS A 63 -16.74 -0.36 -0.46
CA LYS A 63 -17.15 -1.42 -1.40
C LYS A 63 -16.51 -1.25 -2.76
N ARG A 64 -16.78 -0.11 -3.43
CA ARG A 64 -16.24 0.21 -4.75
C ARG A 64 -15.05 1.18 -4.69
N THR A 65 -15.11 2.09 -3.73
CA THR A 65 -13.97 2.87 -3.24
C THR A 65 -13.75 2.43 -1.80
N LEU A 66 -12.51 2.12 -1.46
CA LEU A 66 -12.09 1.57 -0.19
C LEU A 66 -11.22 2.59 0.53
N PHE A 67 -11.31 2.59 1.85
CA PHE A 67 -10.39 3.28 2.73
C PHE A 67 -9.59 2.22 3.46
N ALA A 68 -8.28 2.28 3.30
CA ALA A 68 -7.34 1.34 3.91
C ALA A 68 -6.35 2.10 4.79
N GLU A 69 -5.90 1.43 5.83
CA GLU A 69 -4.82 1.89 6.69
C GLU A 69 -3.72 0.84 6.75
N GLY A 70 -2.52 1.30 7.08
CA GLY A 70 -1.40 0.42 7.32
C GLY A 70 -0.35 1.04 8.21
N ARG A 71 0.56 0.21 8.70
CA ARG A 71 1.67 0.64 9.54
C ARG A 71 2.93 -0.14 9.23
N LEU A 72 4.07 0.47 9.52
CA LEU A 72 5.37 -0.17 9.52
C LEU A 72 5.90 -0.25 10.94
N THR A 73 6.33 -1.43 11.38
CA THR A 73 6.96 -1.66 12.68
C THR A 73 8.36 -2.24 12.54
N ASP A 74 9.20 -2.04 13.54
CA ASP A 74 10.44 -2.81 13.71
C ASP A 74 10.19 -4.15 14.42
N SER A 75 11.24 -4.95 14.62
CA SER A 75 11.17 -6.24 15.33
C SER A 75 10.81 -6.12 16.82
N ALA A 76 10.94 -4.95 17.42
CA ALA A 76 10.53 -4.68 18.79
C ALA A 76 9.07 -4.20 18.88
N GLY A 77 8.38 -4.03 17.75
CA GLY A 77 7.01 -3.53 17.67
C GLY A 77 6.90 -2.00 17.69
N THR A 78 8.01 -1.27 17.60
CA THR A 78 8.00 0.20 17.50
C THR A 78 7.37 0.61 16.19
N VAL A 79 6.37 1.50 16.23
CA VAL A 79 5.75 2.04 15.01
C VAL A 79 6.67 3.08 14.38
N LEU A 80 7.18 2.76 13.19
CA LEU A 80 8.09 3.62 12.42
C LEU A 80 7.32 4.60 11.53
N ALA A 81 6.23 4.14 10.93
CA ALA A 81 5.36 4.96 10.09
C ALA A 81 3.93 4.40 10.06
N LYS A 82 2.97 5.27 9.75
CA LYS A 82 1.58 4.91 9.46
C LYS A 82 1.16 5.47 8.11
N GLY A 83 0.29 4.76 7.42
CA GLY A 83 -0.26 5.17 6.14
C GLY A 83 -1.76 5.02 6.08
N SER A 84 -2.38 5.85 5.25
CA SER A 84 -3.77 5.71 4.82
C SER A 84 -3.84 5.82 3.30
N SER A 85 -4.76 5.10 2.69
CA SER A 85 -5.01 5.18 1.25
C SER A 85 -6.49 5.14 0.92
N THR A 86 -6.87 5.94 -0.07
CA THR A 86 -8.14 5.80 -0.79
C THR A 86 -7.90 4.96 -2.04
N ILE A 87 -8.60 3.83 -2.17
CA ILE A 87 -8.36 2.84 -3.23
C ILE A 87 -9.63 2.64 -4.06
N ARG A 88 -9.50 2.65 -5.38
CA ARG A 88 -10.58 2.32 -6.32
C ARG A 88 -10.44 0.88 -6.80
N LEU A 89 -11.53 0.11 -6.74
CA LEU A 89 -11.60 -1.19 -7.41
C LEU A 89 -12.00 -1.02 -8.88
N ILE A 90 -11.22 -1.61 -9.78
CA ILE A 90 -11.50 -1.67 -11.21
C ILE A 90 -11.46 -3.13 -11.66
N ALA A 91 -12.47 -3.56 -12.42
CA ALA A 91 -12.49 -4.90 -12.99
C ALA A 91 -11.24 -5.14 -13.87
N ALA A 92 -10.55 -6.27 -13.67
CA ALA A 92 -9.34 -6.62 -14.41
C ALA A 92 -9.57 -6.65 -15.93
N THR A 93 -10.75 -7.10 -16.37
CA THR A 93 -11.16 -7.07 -17.78
C THR A 93 -11.17 -5.67 -18.39
N ARG A 94 -11.57 -4.65 -17.61
CA ARG A 94 -11.56 -3.24 -18.07
C ARG A 94 -10.14 -2.69 -18.15
N VAL A 95 -9.27 -3.06 -17.21
CA VAL A 95 -7.86 -2.67 -17.25
C VAL A 95 -7.17 -3.29 -18.47
N ALA A 96 -7.37 -4.58 -18.73
CA ALA A 96 -6.82 -5.28 -19.88
C ALA A 96 -7.27 -4.68 -21.22
N ALA A 97 -8.56 -4.38 -21.39
CA ALA A 97 -9.09 -3.72 -22.58
C ALA A 97 -8.40 -2.36 -22.83
N THR A 98 -8.18 -1.58 -21.77
CA THR A 98 -7.51 -0.27 -21.86
C THR A 98 -6.04 -0.40 -22.28
N MET A 99 -5.31 -1.41 -21.79
CA MET A 99 -3.88 -1.61 -22.13
C MET A 99 -3.66 -2.15 -23.54
N THR A 100 -4.63 -2.85 -24.12
CA THR A 100 -4.55 -3.39 -25.48
C THR A 100 -4.97 -2.41 -26.57
N GLY A 101 -5.48 -1.22 -26.21
CA GLY A 101 -5.98 -0.22 -27.17
C GLY A 101 -7.31 -0.62 -27.85
N ALA A 102 -7.90 -1.76 -27.49
CA ALA A 102 -9.22 -2.16 -27.94
C ALA A 102 -10.28 -1.42 -27.09
N GLN A 103 -10.75 -0.27 -27.59
CA GLN A 103 -11.99 0.31 -27.07
C GLN A 103 -13.16 -0.58 -27.47
N ALA A 104 -14.02 -0.90 -26.50
CA ALA A 104 -15.26 -1.66 -26.69
C ALA A 104 -16.27 -0.89 -27.54
#